data_AF-A0AAU6WUA8-F1
#
_entry.id   AF-A0AAU6WUA8-F1
#
_cell.length_a   1.000
_cell.length_b   1.000
_cell.length_c   1.000
_cell.angle_alpha   90.00
_cell.angle_beta   90.00
_cell.angle_gamma   90.00
#
_symmetry.space_group_name_H-M   'P 1'
#
loop_
_entity.id
_entity.type
_entity.pdbx_description
1 polymer ?
#
loop_
_entity_poly.entity_id
_entity_poly.type
_entity_poly.pdbx_seq_one_letter_code
_entity_poly.pdbx_strand_id
1 'polypeptide(L)'
;MNDTLTDFDGDLQAELLSFDGKPLWASDAADHLPANSSGKHLAIEESDFAGFDLSASVLRLSFDSPGQKAEKLFYFGKPKDLKLSKPTFQIKKVSATEIEISTDVLAKDVYLMGDTHFSDNFFDLLPNTSKKIILSKPVEKIEVMSLWDTMNK
;
A
#
# COMPACT_ATOMS: atom_id res chain seq x y z
N MET A 1 -14.08 -1.78 9.86
CA MET A 1 -14.68 -3.10 10.18
C MET A 1 -13.78 -3.76 11.19
N ASN A 2 -14.34 -4.23 12.29
CA ASN A 2 -13.64 -4.95 13.35
C ASN A 2 -14.37 -6.26 13.59
N ASP A 3 -13.84 -7.37 13.07
CA ASP A 3 -14.42 -8.70 13.26
C ASP A 3 -13.88 -9.42 14.52
N THR A 4 -13.05 -8.73 15.31
CA THR A 4 -12.50 -9.29 16.56
C THR A 4 -13.49 -9.14 17.71
N LEU A 5 -13.23 -9.87 18.80
CA LEU A 5 -14.03 -9.79 20.03
C LEU A 5 -13.53 -8.71 21.01
N THR A 6 -12.65 -7.82 20.54
CA THR A 6 -12.06 -6.74 21.34
C THR A 6 -12.25 -5.40 20.67
N ASP A 7 -12.45 -4.37 21.48
CA ASP A 7 -12.49 -2.99 21.01
C ASP A 7 -11.08 -2.51 20.64
N PHE A 8 -11.00 -1.56 19.71
CA PHE A 8 -9.76 -0.84 19.41
C PHE A 8 -9.99 0.66 19.49
N ASP A 9 -9.10 1.34 20.20
CA ASP A 9 -8.97 2.80 20.17
C ASP A 9 -7.66 3.13 19.44
N GLY A 10 -7.76 3.95 18.41
CA GLY A 10 -6.61 4.25 17.57
C GLY A 10 -6.80 5.49 16.70
N ASP A 11 -5.77 5.80 15.93
CA ASP A 11 -5.78 6.93 15.03
C ASP A 11 -6.10 6.46 13.61
N LEU A 12 -7.18 7.00 13.05
CA LEU A 12 -7.53 6.86 11.64
C LEU A 12 -6.90 8.01 10.87
N GLN A 13 -6.06 7.68 9.89
CA GLN A 13 -5.37 8.63 9.03
C GLN A 13 -5.76 8.42 7.58
N ALA A 14 -5.95 9.52 6.87
CA ALA A 14 -6.17 9.57 5.44
C ALA A 14 -5.16 10.53 4.80
N GLU A 15 -4.40 10.05 3.83
CA GLU A 15 -3.37 10.83 3.13
C GLU A 15 -3.57 10.70 1.62
N LEU A 16 -3.73 11.82 0.92
CA LEU A 16 -3.59 11.85 -0.53
C LEU A 16 -2.12 12.06 -0.88
N LEU A 17 -1.54 11.09 -1.58
CA LEU A 17 -0.15 11.10 -2.01
C LEU A 17 -0.11 11.11 -3.54
N SER A 18 0.78 11.89 -4.15
CA SER A 18 1.14 11.64 -5.55
C SER A 18 1.92 10.33 -5.67
N PHE A 19 1.95 9.75 -6.86
CA PHE A 19 2.65 8.47 -7.10
C PHE A 19 4.17 8.53 -6.89
N ASP A 20 4.79 9.72 -6.85
CA ASP A 20 6.18 9.91 -6.45
C ASP A 20 6.38 10.06 -4.93
N GLY A 21 5.30 9.98 -4.15
CA GLY A 21 5.33 9.97 -2.69
C GLY A 21 5.20 11.33 -2.03
N LYS A 22 4.97 12.40 -2.79
CA LYS A 22 4.74 13.72 -2.20
C LYS A 22 3.34 13.77 -1.55
N PRO A 23 3.24 14.22 -0.27
CA PRO A 23 1.94 14.44 0.35
C PRO A 23 1.25 15.65 -0.29
N LEU A 24 -0.01 15.46 -0.66
CA LEU A 24 -0.86 16.48 -1.28
C LEU A 24 -1.92 17.00 -0.31
N TRP A 25 -2.48 16.10 0.50
CA TRP A 25 -3.49 16.39 1.51
C TRP A 25 -3.45 15.31 2.60
N ALA A 26 -3.85 15.66 3.82
CA ALA A 26 -4.01 14.70 4.89
C ALA A 26 -5.13 15.11 5.85
N SER A 27 -5.73 14.12 6.51
CA SER A 27 -6.64 14.27 7.64
C SER A 27 -6.43 13.12 8.61
N ASP A 28 -6.53 13.42 9.89
CA ASP A 28 -6.45 12.43 10.97
C ASP A 28 -7.58 12.64 11.99
N ALA A 29 -7.99 11.55 12.62
CA ALA A 29 -8.94 11.58 13.72
C ALA A 29 -8.72 10.37 14.64
N ALA A 30 -8.86 10.60 15.95
CA ALA A 30 -9.02 9.49 16.88
C ALA A 30 -10.36 8.79 16.60
N ASP A 31 -10.34 7.47 16.63
CA ASP A 31 -11.49 6.63 16.30
C ASP A 31 -11.59 5.44 17.27
N HIS A 32 -12.83 5.03 17.52
CA HIS A 32 -13.17 3.89 18.35
C HIS A 32 -13.87 2.84 17.50
N LEU A 33 -13.30 1.64 17.46
CA LEU A 33 -13.81 0.49 16.72
C LEU A 33 -14.34 -0.56 17.71
N PRO A 34 -15.65 -0.58 18.02
CA PRO A 34 -16.22 -1.60 18.89
C PRO A 34 -15.97 -3.01 18.36
N ALA A 35 -15.87 -3.99 19.26
CA ALA A 35 -15.79 -5.41 18.93
C ALA A 35 -16.93 -5.83 18.00
N ASN A 36 -16.62 -6.71 17.04
CA ASN A 36 -17.57 -7.33 16.12
C ASN A 36 -18.53 -6.31 15.45
N SER A 37 -17.96 -5.23 14.90
CA SER A 37 -18.72 -4.10 14.39
C SER A 37 -18.30 -3.65 12.98
N SER A 38 -19.24 -3.00 12.31
CA SER A 38 -19.01 -2.30 11.05
C SER A 38 -19.73 -0.96 11.08
N GLY A 39 -19.03 0.10 10.68
CA GLY A 39 -19.52 1.47 10.76
C GLY A 39 -18.82 2.36 9.75
N LYS A 40 -19.37 3.56 9.54
CA LYS A 40 -18.74 4.63 8.79
C LYS A 40 -17.95 5.50 9.77
N HIS A 41 -16.62 5.47 9.64
CA HIS A 41 -15.71 6.18 10.53
C HIS A 41 -15.10 7.45 9.90
N LEU A 42 -15.12 7.53 8.57
CA LEU A 42 -14.62 8.68 7.82
C LEU A 42 -15.50 8.95 6.60
N ALA A 43 -15.68 10.23 6.31
CA ALA A 43 -16.25 10.75 5.07
C ALA A 43 -15.26 11.77 4.52
N ILE A 44 -14.89 11.64 3.24
CA ILE A 44 -14.05 12.61 2.55
C ILE A 44 -14.85 13.06 1.33
N GLU A 45 -14.95 14.37 1.13
CA GLU A 45 -15.69 14.94 0.01
C GLU A 45 -14.76 15.06 -1.20
N GLU A 46 -15.25 14.83 -2.42
CA GLU A 46 -14.42 14.97 -3.63
C GLU A 46 -13.85 16.38 -3.79
N SER A 47 -14.54 17.39 -3.26
CA SER A 47 -14.06 18.77 -3.23
C SER A 47 -12.79 18.97 -2.42
N ASP A 48 -12.50 18.10 -1.45
CA ASP A 48 -11.27 18.17 -0.66
C ASP A 48 -10.02 17.93 -1.54
N PHE A 49 -10.22 17.29 -2.69
CA PHE A 49 -9.15 17.03 -3.66
C PHE A 49 -9.17 17.96 -4.88
N ALA A 50 -9.96 19.03 -4.82
CA ALA A 50 -10.04 20.00 -5.91
C ALA A 50 -8.66 20.60 -6.22
N GLY A 51 -8.21 20.44 -7.47
CA GLY A 51 -6.93 20.97 -7.95
C GLY A 51 -5.78 19.96 -7.96
N PHE A 52 -5.97 18.74 -7.45
CA PHE A 52 -4.99 17.66 -7.59
C PHE A 52 -5.27 16.77 -8.81
N ASP A 53 -4.21 16.19 -9.38
CA ASP A 53 -4.33 15.19 -10.44
C ASP A 53 -4.55 13.80 -9.82
N LEU A 54 -5.82 13.42 -9.68
CA LEU A 54 -6.22 12.14 -9.10
C LEU A 54 -5.79 10.92 -9.94
N SER A 55 -5.46 11.10 -11.22
CA SER A 55 -4.90 10.02 -12.06
C SER A 55 -3.44 9.72 -11.76
N ALA A 56 -2.75 10.62 -11.05
CA ALA A 56 -1.37 10.51 -10.60
C ALA A 56 -1.27 10.50 -9.06
N SER A 57 -2.37 10.19 -8.37
CA SER A 57 -2.46 10.23 -6.91
C SER A 57 -3.17 8.99 -6.36
N VAL A 58 -2.82 8.62 -5.12
CA VAL A 58 -3.40 7.52 -4.36
C VAL A 58 -3.85 8.04 -3.00
N LEU A 59 -5.04 7.63 -2.56
CA LEU A 59 -5.50 7.88 -1.21
C LEU A 59 -5.11 6.70 -0.33
N ARG A 60 -4.27 6.94 0.66
CA ARG A 60 -3.87 5.98 1.69
C ARG A 60 -4.75 6.17 2.91
N LEU A 61 -5.40 5.10 3.34
CA LEU A 61 -6.11 5.03 4.62
C LEU A 61 -5.34 4.11 5.54
N SER A 62 -5.03 4.56 6.75
CA SER A 62 -4.38 3.74 7.76
C SER A 62 -5.06 3.90 9.11
N PHE A 63 -5.15 2.79 9.85
CA PHE A 63 -5.59 2.79 11.24
C PHE A 63 -4.46 2.20 12.09
N ASP A 64 -4.05 2.94 13.12
CA ASP A 64 -3.01 2.52 14.06
C ASP A 64 -3.57 2.48 15.49
N SER A 65 -3.56 1.29 16.09
CA SER A 65 -3.94 1.03 17.47
C SER A 65 -2.87 0.12 18.09
N PRO A 66 -2.68 0.14 19.42
CA PRO A 66 -1.78 -0.81 20.08
C PRO A 66 -2.07 -2.26 19.66
N GLY A 67 -1.10 -2.89 18.98
CA GLY A 67 -1.20 -4.29 18.52
C GLY A 67 -2.03 -4.51 17.24
N GLN A 68 -2.66 -3.49 16.68
CA GLN A 68 -3.48 -3.60 15.47
C GLN A 68 -3.16 -2.47 14.49
N LYS A 69 -2.71 -2.83 13.29
CA LYS A 69 -2.51 -1.89 12.19
C LYS A 69 -3.28 -2.36 10.97
N ALA A 70 -3.86 -1.43 10.24
CA ALA A 70 -4.49 -1.69 8.96
C ALA A 70 -4.14 -0.57 7.99
N GLU A 71 -3.98 -0.94 6.72
CA GLU A 71 -3.74 0.01 5.63
C GLU A 71 -4.55 -0.41 4.41
N LYS A 72 -5.05 0.58 3.67
CA LYS A 72 -5.69 0.39 2.38
C LYS A 72 -5.36 1.54 1.44
N LEU A 73 -5.08 1.21 0.19
CA LEU A 73 -4.91 2.19 -0.88
C LEU A 73 -6.18 2.25 -1.73
N PHE A 74 -6.57 3.46 -2.10
CA PHE A 74 -7.67 3.75 -3.00
C PHE A 74 -7.18 4.54 -4.21
N TYR A 75 -7.63 4.12 -5.39
CA TYR A 75 -7.26 4.67 -6.68
C TYR A 75 -8.51 5.26 -7.34
N PHE A 76 -8.40 6.48 -7.88
CA PHE A 76 -9.53 7.24 -8.42
C PHE A 76 -9.85 6.92 -9.89
N GLY A 77 -9.11 6.01 -10.50
CA GLY A 77 -9.24 5.66 -11.91
C GLY A 77 -9.08 4.17 -12.17
N LYS A 78 -9.48 3.73 -13.36
CA LYS A 78 -9.20 2.37 -13.82
C LYS A 78 -7.69 2.21 -14.04
N PRO A 79 -7.12 0.99 -13.93
CA PRO A 79 -5.70 0.73 -14.13
C PRO A 79 -5.06 1.46 -15.33
N LYS A 80 -5.71 1.39 -16.51
CA LYS A 80 -5.24 2.00 -17.76
C LYS A 80 -5.24 3.53 -17.79
N ASP A 81 -6.00 4.16 -16.89
CA ASP A 81 -6.14 5.62 -16.81
C ASP A 81 -5.19 6.21 -15.74
N LEU A 82 -4.52 5.36 -14.95
CA LEU A 82 -3.53 5.77 -13.96
C LEU A 82 -2.21 6.15 -14.64
N LYS A 83 -1.66 7.32 -14.29
CA LYS A 83 -0.37 7.83 -14.78
C LYS A 83 0.81 7.21 -14.01
N LEU A 84 0.87 5.88 -13.99
CA LEU A 84 1.95 5.15 -13.34
C LEU A 84 3.28 5.41 -14.06
N SER A 85 4.35 5.58 -13.27
CA SER A 85 5.72 5.65 -13.76
C SER A 85 6.40 4.29 -13.61
N LYS A 86 7.48 4.05 -14.39
CA LYS A 86 8.26 2.82 -14.27
C LYS A 86 8.93 2.75 -12.90
N PRO A 87 8.64 1.74 -12.06
CA PRO A 87 9.29 1.60 -10.77
C PRO A 87 10.72 1.07 -10.92
N THR A 88 11.63 1.63 -10.13
CA THR A 88 12.94 1.06 -9.84
C THR A 88 12.85 0.30 -8.53
N PHE A 89 12.88 -1.03 -8.57
CA PHE A 89 12.87 -1.86 -7.37
C PHE A 89 14.27 -2.03 -6.78
N GLN A 90 14.38 -1.96 -5.46
CA GLN A 90 15.55 -2.43 -4.73
C GLN A 90 15.14 -3.62 -3.87
N ILE A 91 15.88 -4.73 -4.00
CA ILE A 91 15.69 -5.92 -3.17
C ILE A 91 16.97 -6.12 -2.35
N LYS A 92 16.82 -6.09 -1.03
CA LYS A 92 17.88 -6.37 -0.07
C LYS A 92 17.65 -7.73 0.58
N LYS A 93 18.67 -8.57 0.58
CA LYS A 93 18.65 -9.83 1.33
C LYS A 93 18.87 -9.53 2.82
N VAL A 94 17.89 -9.87 3.67
CA VAL A 94 17.98 -9.71 5.12
C VAL A 94 18.54 -10.97 5.76
N SER A 95 18.09 -12.15 5.29
CA SER A 95 18.59 -13.45 5.72
C SER A 95 18.54 -14.47 4.57
N ALA A 96 18.79 -15.74 4.84
CA ALA A 96 18.67 -16.79 3.83
C ALA A 96 17.23 -16.90 3.27
N THR A 97 16.22 -16.55 4.06
CA THR A 97 14.79 -16.74 3.77
C THR A 97 13.97 -15.47 4.02
N GLU A 98 14.61 -14.30 4.02
CA GLU A 98 13.93 -13.02 4.19
C GLU A 98 14.56 -11.98 3.27
N ILE A 99 13.70 -11.27 2.54
CA ILE A 99 14.09 -10.13 1.71
C ILE A 99 13.30 -8.90 2.16
N GLU A 100 13.85 -7.75 1.85
CA GLU A 100 13.19 -6.45 1.97
C GLU A 100 13.16 -5.82 0.57
N ILE A 101 11.96 -5.46 0.10
CA ILE A 101 11.75 -4.81 -1.21
C ILE A 101 11.26 -3.38 -1.01
N SER A 102 11.82 -2.45 -1.78
CA SER A 102 11.43 -1.03 -1.84
C SER A 102 11.35 -0.55 -3.29
N THR A 103 10.76 0.63 -3.49
CA THR A 103 10.70 1.30 -4.80
C THR A 103 10.77 2.83 -4.64
N ASP A 104 11.13 3.52 -5.71
CA ASP A 104 11.27 4.98 -5.82
C ASP A 104 9.96 5.71 -6.16
N VAL A 105 8.99 5.01 -6.75
CA VAL A 105 7.64 5.51 -7.07
C VAL A 105 6.61 4.46 -6.72
N LEU A 106 5.32 4.79 -6.66
CA LEU A 106 4.26 3.83 -6.42
C LEU A 106 4.32 2.69 -7.42
N ALA A 107 4.52 1.47 -6.91
CA ALA A 107 4.42 0.25 -7.68
C ALA A 107 3.11 -0.47 -7.33
N LYS A 108 2.17 -0.45 -8.27
CA LYS A 108 0.87 -1.12 -8.12
C LYS A 108 0.95 -2.59 -8.56
N ASP A 109 0.28 -3.47 -7.82
CA ASP A 109 0.13 -4.91 -8.08
C ASP A 109 1.49 -5.60 -8.32
N VAL A 110 2.44 -5.38 -7.41
CA VAL A 110 3.78 -5.96 -7.45
C VAL A 110 3.68 -7.48 -7.41
N TYR A 111 4.23 -8.11 -8.44
CA TYR A 111 4.28 -9.55 -8.61
C TYR A 111 5.74 -10.04 -8.56
N LEU A 112 6.03 -10.84 -7.53
CA LEU A 112 7.31 -11.50 -7.33
C LEU A 112 7.29 -12.90 -7.94
N MET A 113 8.36 -13.23 -8.66
CA MET A 113 8.58 -14.53 -9.29
C MET A 113 9.94 -15.10 -8.91
N GLY A 114 9.98 -16.40 -8.62
CA GLY A 114 11.18 -17.15 -8.28
C GLY A 114 10.85 -18.57 -7.85
N ASP A 115 11.86 -19.43 -7.76
CA ASP A 115 11.70 -20.78 -7.23
C ASP A 115 11.64 -20.75 -5.69
N THR A 116 10.57 -20.17 -5.13
CA THR A 116 10.26 -20.12 -3.70
C THR A 116 8.81 -19.69 -3.49
N HIS A 117 8.26 -19.94 -2.31
CA HIS A 117 6.98 -19.35 -1.92
C HIS A 117 7.23 -18.05 -1.16
N PHE A 118 6.60 -16.98 -1.62
CA PHE A 118 6.63 -15.66 -0.97
C PHE A 118 5.47 -15.55 0.01
N SER A 119 5.74 -15.05 1.23
CA SER A 119 4.70 -14.85 2.26
C SER A 119 3.63 -13.85 1.85
N ASP A 120 3.94 -12.97 0.90
CA ASP A 120 3.00 -12.02 0.31
C ASP A 120 3.39 -11.76 -1.15
N ASN A 121 2.39 -11.54 -1.99
CA ASN A 121 2.51 -11.28 -3.42
C ASN A 121 1.27 -10.54 -3.92
N PHE A 122 1.35 -9.85 -5.06
CA PHE A 122 0.27 -9.00 -5.59
C PHE A 122 -0.08 -7.84 -4.66
N PHE A 123 0.92 -7.21 -4.05
CA PHE A 123 0.76 -6.07 -3.16
C PHE A 123 1.13 -4.76 -3.84
N ASP A 124 0.62 -3.65 -3.32
CA ASP A 124 1.10 -2.32 -3.71
C ASP A 124 2.28 -1.91 -2.83
N LEU A 125 3.19 -1.09 -3.37
CA LEU A 125 4.35 -0.57 -2.64
C LEU A 125 4.47 0.93 -2.87
N LEU A 126 4.30 1.70 -1.80
CA LEU A 126 4.48 3.15 -1.83
C LEU A 126 5.98 3.50 -1.84
N PRO A 127 6.37 4.62 -2.46
CA PRO A 127 7.73 5.12 -2.36
C PRO A 127 8.08 5.44 -0.90
N ASN A 128 9.37 5.39 -0.57
CA ASN A 128 9.89 5.57 0.80
C ASN A 128 9.39 4.54 1.83
N THR A 129 8.72 3.47 1.38
CA THR A 129 8.36 2.33 2.21
C THR A 129 9.14 1.09 1.78
N SER A 130 9.26 0.13 2.70
CA SER A 130 9.79 -1.19 2.39
C SER A 130 8.84 -2.26 2.90
N LYS A 131 8.81 -3.39 2.20
CA LYS A 131 8.05 -4.57 2.59
C LYS A 131 8.98 -5.75 2.80
N LYS A 132 8.84 -6.39 3.96
CA LYS A 132 9.54 -7.64 4.26
C LYS A 132 8.75 -8.82 3.73
N ILE A 133 9.41 -9.70 3.01
CA ILE A 133 8.83 -10.91 2.42
C ILE A 133 9.63 -12.11 2.91
N ILE A 134 8.94 -13.06 3.52
CA ILE A 134 9.51 -14.32 3.96
C ILE A 134 9.45 -15.31 2.79
N LEU A 135 10.53 -16.06 2.61
CA LEU A 135 10.69 -17.07 1.56
C LEU A 135 10.63 -18.46 2.19
N SER A 136 9.97 -19.42 1.55
CA SER A 136 9.96 -20.81 2.04
C SER A 136 11.33 -21.50 1.92
N LYS A 137 12.17 -21.05 0.98
CA LYS A 137 13.57 -21.46 0.82
C LYS A 137 14.40 -20.33 0.20
N PRO A 138 15.74 -20.36 0.37
CA PRO A 138 16.63 -19.40 -0.29
C PRO A 138 16.49 -19.46 -1.81
N VAL A 139 16.58 -18.30 -2.46
CA VAL A 139 16.50 -18.15 -3.91
C VAL A 139 17.65 -17.29 -4.42
N GLU A 140 18.21 -17.63 -5.58
CA GLU A 140 19.32 -16.90 -6.20
C GLU A 140 18.83 -15.68 -7.02
N LYS A 141 17.72 -15.84 -7.72
CA LYS A 141 17.15 -14.82 -8.61
C LYS A 141 15.67 -14.61 -8.29
N ILE A 142 15.30 -13.35 -8.09
CA ILE A 142 13.92 -12.90 -7.98
C ILE A 142 13.66 -11.96 -9.15
N GLU A 143 12.59 -12.23 -9.88
CA GLU A 143 12.07 -11.33 -10.91
C GLU A 143 10.88 -10.57 -10.32
N VAL A 144 10.74 -9.30 -10.71
CA VAL A 144 9.68 -8.42 -10.24
C VAL A 144 8.98 -7.83 -11.44
N MET A 145 7.65 -7.84 -11.39
CA MET A 145 6.79 -7.10 -12.30
C MET A 145 5.80 -6.26 -11.50
N SER A 146 5.25 -5.25 -12.15
CA SER A 146 4.17 -4.41 -11.63
C SER A 146 3.09 -4.23 -12.69
N LEU A 147 1.97 -3.62 -12.30
CA LEU A 147 0.94 -3.20 -13.24
C LEU A 147 1.52 -2.35 -14.39
N TRP A 148 2.51 -1.48 -14.11
CA TRP A 148 3.16 -0.66 -15.13
C TRP A 148 3.76 -1.52 -16.26
N ASP A 149 4.44 -2.62 -15.91
CA ASP A 149 5.06 -3.53 -16.88
C ASP A 149 4.03 -4.27 -17.73
N THR A 150 2.78 -4.42 -17.26
CA THR A 150 1.73 -5.07 -18.05
C THR A 150 1.09 -4.13 -19.07
N MET A 151 1.08 -2.83 -18.79
CA MET A 151 0.49 -1.80 -19.65
C MET A 151 1.45 -1.25 -20.72
N ASN A 152 2.76 -1.42 -20.53
CA ASN A 152 3.80 -0.81 -21.36
C ASN A 152 4.71 -1.85 -22.06
N LYS A 153 4.15 -3.02 -22.41
CA LYS A 153 4.81 -4.04 -23.24
C LYS A 153 4.71 -3.75 -24.73
#